data_AF-A0A971TFT8-F1
#
_entry.id   AF-A0A971TFT8-F1
#
_cell.length_a   1.000
_cell.length_b   1.000
_cell.length_c   1.000
_cell.angle_alpha   90.00
_cell.angle_beta   90.00
_cell.angle_gamma   90.00
#
_symmetry.space_group_name_H-M   'P 1'
#
loop_
_entity.id
_entity.type
_entity.pdbx_description
1 polymer ?
#
loop_
_entity_poly.entity_id
_entity_poly.type
_entity_poly.pdbx_seq_one_letter_code
_entity_poly.pdbx_strand_id
1 'polypeptide(L)'
;MTKDEAVLLFNINPFYTEEELKERWHFLVKHHHPDLGHNQEFFKRLLDAHQTLKKHRENYSAKQEWFDFVSRENRREIYKTKIYNAEERTPTEFYWYPFLIIPVLMGLPFMTSNYHHLQQLYYIQLKVSAASGKILYVLTQKPVNPL
;
A
#
# COMPACT_ATOMS: atom_id res chain seq x y z
N MET A 1 4.31 22.16 -32.78
CA MET A 1 4.17 20.76 -32.33
C MET A 1 4.40 20.70 -30.83
N THR A 2 3.69 19.83 -30.11
CA THR A 2 3.87 19.67 -28.65
C THR A 2 5.06 18.77 -28.32
N LYS A 3 5.54 18.82 -27.06
CA LYS A 3 6.63 17.94 -26.59
C LYS A 3 6.24 16.46 -26.75
N ASP A 4 5.02 16.09 -26.35
CA ASP A 4 4.57 14.70 -26.35
C ASP A 4 4.44 14.16 -27.78
N GLU A 5 3.92 14.96 -28.70
CA GLU A 5 3.91 14.63 -30.14
C GLU A 5 5.33 14.41 -30.68
N ALA A 6 6.28 15.24 -30.27
CA ALA A 6 7.68 15.14 -30.69
C ALA A 6 8.35 13.86 -30.17
N VAL A 7 8.12 13.51 -28.91
CA VAL A 7 8.62 12.27 -28.29
C VAL A 7 8.07 11.04 -29.02
N LEU A 8 6.78 11.04 -29.36
CA LEU A 8 6.15 9.97 -30.11
C LEU A 8 6.71 9.84 -31.52
N LEU A 9 6.92 10.96 -32.23
CA LEU A 9 7.51 10.97 -33.57
C LEU A 9 8.94 10.41 -33.56
N PHE A 10 9.71 10.73 -32.52
CA PHE A 10 11.08 10.24 -32.37
C PHE A 10 11.13 8.79 -31.86
N ASN A 11 10.02 8.30 -31.31
CA ASN A 11 9.91 7.02 -30.62
C ASN A 11 11.02 6.86 -29.57
N ILE A 12 11.13 7.84 -28.67
CA ILE A 12 12.11 7.88 -27.58
C ILE A 12 11.43 7.89 -26.21
N ASN A 13 12.20 7.62 -25.16
CA ASN A 13 11.71 7.69 -23.79
C ASN A 13 11.24 9.14 -23.45
N PRO A 14 10.09 9.37 -22.80
CA PRO A 14 9.66 10.71 -22.36
C PRO A 14 10.65 11.47 -21.46
N PHE A 15 11.53 10.73 -20.78
CA PHE A 15 12.61 11.21 -19.91
C PHE A 15 13.99 11.13 -20.57
N TYR A 16 14.05 11.15 -21.91
CA TYR A 16 15.27 11.00 -22.71
C TYR A 16 16.42 11.91 -22.29
N THR A 17 17.67 11.47 -22.47
CA THR A 17 18.87 12.32 -22.30
C THR A 17 19.22 13.08 -23.59
N GLU A 18 20.12 14.06 -23.51
CA GLU A 18 20.60 14.80 -24.69
C GLU A 18 21.35 13.89 -25.67
N GLU A 19 22.10 12.93 -25.14
CA GLU A 19 22.83 11.94 -25.92
C GLU A 19 21.87 11.03 -26.70
N GLU A 20 20.83 10.53 -26.05
CA GLU A 20 19.80 9.70 -26.68
C GLU A 20 19.06 10.48 -27.79
N LEU A 21 18.76 11.77 -27.56
CA LEU A 21 18.16 12.62 -28.57
C LEU A 21 19.10 12.78 -29.78
N LYS A 22 20.39 13.00 -29.55
CA LYS A 22 21.39 13.19 -30.59
C LYS A 22 21.62 11.92 -31.41
N GLU A 23 21.71 10.77 -30.75
CA GLU A 23 21.84 9.47 -31.42
C GLU A 23 20.62 9.17 -32.27
N ARG A 24 19.42 9.38 -31.71
CA ARG A 24 18.17 9.16 -32.44
C ARG A 24 18.03 10.12 -33.62
N TRP A 25 18.44 11.37 -33.45
CA TRP A 25 18.46 12.36 -34.53
C TRP A 25 19.33 11.89 -35.69
N HIS A 26 20.58 11.48 -35.43
CA HIS A 26 21.47 10.97 -36.48
C HIS A 26 20.90 9.75 -37.19
N PHE A 27 20.28 8.83 -36.44
CA PHE A 27 19.60 7.68 -37.01
C PHE A 27 18.48 8.11 -37.95
N LEU A 28 17.57 8.99 -37.51
CA LEU A 28 16.41 9.42 -38.30
C LEU A 28 16.83 10.23 -39.53
N VAL A 29 17.82 11.10 -39.40
CA VAL A 29 18.36 11.86 -40.54
C VAL A 29 18.93 10.92 -41.59
N LYS A 30 19.74 9.94 -41.19
CA LYS A 30 20.33 8.98 -42.14
C LYS A 30 19.29 8.19 -42.93
N HIS A 31 18.13 7.89 -42.34
CA HIS A 31 17.10 7.05 -42.96
C HIS A 31 15.98 7.83 -43.64
N HIS A 32 15.83 9.13 -43.37
CA HIS A 32 14.72 9.93 -43.86
C HIS A 32 15.17 11.22 -44.55
N HIS A 33 16.46 11.38 -44.85
CA HIS A 33 16.96 12.56 -45.55
C HIS A 33 16.28 12.72 -46.92
N PRO A 34 15.80 13.93 -47.28
CA PRO A 34 15.10 14.16 -48.55
C PRO A 34 15.99 13.89 -49.78
N ASP A 35 17.31 14.06 -49.67
CA ASP A 35 18.25 13.79 -50.77
C ASP A 35 18.29 12.31 -51.20
N LEU A 36 17.78 11.40 -50.35
CA LEU A 36 17.64 9.98 -50.67
C LEU A 36 16.29 9.66 -51.34
N GLY A 37 15.50 10.67 -51.71
CA GLY A 37 14.17 10.52 -52.30
C GLY A 37 13.05 10.29 -51.27
N HIS A 38 13.32 10.57 -49.99
CA HIS A 38 12.33 10.43 -48.92
C HIS A 38 11.40 11.64 -48.80
N ASN A 39 10.27 11.46 -48.09
CA ASN A 39 9.23 12.48 -47.95
C ASN A 39 9.77 13.74 -47.23
N GLN A 40 9.83 14.84 -47.98
CA GLN A 40 10.32 16.13 -47.49
C GLN A 40 9.44 16.73 -46.38
N GLU A 41 8.12 16.54 -46.42
CA GLU A 41 7.22 17.02 -45.37
C GLU A 41 7.43 16.28 -44.06
N PHE A 42 7.67 14.97 -44.15
CA PHE A 42 8.00 14.16 -42.98
C PHE A 42 9.33 14.62 -42.36
N PHE A 43 10.34 14.90 -43.18
CA PHE A 43 11.63 15.42 -42.69
C PHE A 43 11.50 16.80 -42.05
N LYS A 44 10.64 17.68 -42.56
CA LYS A 44 10.32 18.97 -41.89
C LYS A 44 9.72 18.75 -40.51
N ARG A 45 8.78 17.81 -40.36
CA ARG A 45 8.21 17.45 -39.05
C ARG A 45 9.26 16.89 -38.09
N LEU A 46 10.20 16.09 -38.61
CA LEU A 46 11.34 15.59 -37.82
C LEU A 46 12.27 16.72 -37.33
N LEU A 47 12.53 17.72 -38.17
CA LEU A 47 13.31 18.90 -37.78
C LEU A 47 12.61 19.70 -36.68
N ASP A 48 11.31 19.97 -36.85
CA ASP A 48 10.51 20.69 -35.85
C ASP A 48 10.49 19.93 -34.51
N ALA A 49 10.42 18.60 -34.57
CA ALA A 49 10.48 17.72 -33.41
C ALA A 49 11.81 17.79 -32.69
N HIS A 50 12.92 17.68 -33.43
CA HIS A 50 14.24 17.80 -32.87
C HIS A 50 14.45 19.15 -32.16
N GLN A 51 14.02 20.25 -32.78
CA GLN A 51 14.12 21.59 -32.19
C GLN A 51 13.28 21.72 -30.92
N THR A 52 12.05 21.20 -30.94
CA THR A 52 11.15 21.22 -29.78
C THR A 52 11.74 20.43 -28.61
N LEU A 53 12.25 19.22 -28.86
CA LEU A 53 12.85 18.35 -27.85
C LEU A 53 14.17 18.90 -27.31
N LYS A 54 14.98 19.51 -28.17
CA LYS A 54 16.23 20.18 -27.76
C LYS A 54 15.94 21.37 -26.86
N LYS A 55 15.03 22.26 -27.27
CA LYS A 55 14.60 23.42 -26.47
C LYS A 55 14.02 23.01 -25.12
N HIS A 56 13.26 21.89 -25.07
CA HIS A 56 12.76 21.35 -23.81
C HIS A 56 13.89 20.96 -22.85
N ARG A 57 14.92 20.27 -23.36
CA ARG A 57 16.06 19.82 -22.53
C ARG A 57 16.97 20.95 -22.06
N GLU A 58 17.16 21.98 -22.89
CA GLU A 58 17.89 23.19 -22.51
C GLU A 58 17.25 23.89 -21.29
N ASN A 59 15.91 23.84 -21.20
CA ASN A 59 15.17 24.47 -20.10
C ASN A 59 14.90 23.54 -18.91
N TYR A 60 14.89 22.21 -19.13
CA TYR A 60 14.43 21.26 -18.13
C TYR A 60 15.20 19.93 -18.19
N SER A 61 15.99 19.70 -17.15
CA SER A 61 16.84 18.52 -17.03
C SER A 61 16.01 17.24 -16.92
N ALA A 62 16.45 16.18 -17.61
CA ALA A 62 15.83 14.86 -17.55
C ALA A 62 15.71 14.32 -16.11
N LYS A 63 16.72 14.57 -15.27
CA LYS A 63 16.72 14.15 -13.86
C LYS A 63 15.63 14.88 -13.07
N GLN A 64 15.50 16.20 -13.25
CA GLN A 64 14.47 17.00 -12.59
C GLN A 64 13.07 16.55 -13.01
N GLU A 65 12.87 16.33 -14.32
CA GLU A 65 11.60 15.85 -14.86
C GLU A 65 11.19 14.49 -14.28
N TRP A 66 12.15 13.57 -14.14
CA TRP A 66 11.90 12.28 -13.49
C TRP A 66 11.53 12.43 -12.01
N PHE A 67 12.27 13.25 -11.25
CA PHE A 67 11.95 13.53 -9.84
C PHE A 67 10.56 14.16 -9.68
N ASP A 68 10.19 15.07 -10.56
CA ASP A 68 8.89 15.73 -10.55
C ASP A 68 7.76 14.77 -10.95
N PHE A 69 8.03 13.82 -11.83
CA PHE A 69 7.09 12.73 -12.11
C PHE A 69 6.89 11.83 -10.88
N VAL A 70 7.98 11.31 -10.31
CA VAL A 70 7.92 10.42 -9.13
C VAL A 70 7.27 11.12 -7.94
N SER A 71 7.58 12.39 -7.68
CA SER A 71 6.98 13.14 -6.58
C SER A 71 5.48 13.39 -6.76
N ARG A 72 5.01 13.56 -8.00
CA ARG A 72 3.57 13.68 -8.32
C ARG A 72 2.86 12.35 -8.11
N GLU A 73 3.46 11.25 -8.55
CA GLU A 73 2.85 9.93 -8.41
C GLU A 73 2.81 9.49 -6.95
N ASN A 74 3.89 9.71 -6.19
CA ASN A 74 3.91 9.46 -4.76
C ASN A 74 2.83 10.27 -4.01
N ARG A 75 2.61 11.54 -4.38
CA ARG A 75 1.51 12.34 -3.83
C ARG A 75 0.15 11.75 -4.13
N ARG A 76 -0.08 11.25 -5.35
CA ARG A 76 -1.34 10.59 -5.72
C ARG A 76 -1.59 9.35 -4.90
N GLU A 77 -0.57 8.52 -4.68
CA GLU A 77 -0.68 7.34 -3.83
C GLU A 77 -0.96 7.71 -2.37
N ILE A 78 -0.32 8.76 -1.83
CA ILE A 78 -0.64 9.29 -0.51
C ILE A 78 -2.10 9.79 -0.44
N TYR A 79 -2.63 10.39 -1.50
CA TYR A 79 -4.04 10.80 -1.52
C TYR A 79 -4.99 9.60 -1.59
N LYS A 80 -4.72 8.61 -2.43
CA LYS A 80 -5.53 7.38 -2.52
C LYS A 80 -5.59 6.66 -1.18
N THR A 81 -4.43 6.47 -0.53
CA THR A 81 -4.34 5.85 0.80
C THR A 81 -5.08 6.66 1.86
N LYS A 82 -5.01 7.99 1.83
CA LYS A 82 -5.81 8.84 2.73
C LYS A 82 -7.31 8.70 2.50
N ILE A 83 -7.76 8.64 1.26
CA ILE A 83 -9.18 8.45 0.91
C ILE A 83 -9.64 7.07 1.40
N TYR A 84 -8.90 6.01 1.08
CA TYR A 84 -9.17 4.65 1.53
C TYR A 84 -9.24 4.56 3.06
N ASN A 85 -8.24 5.12 3.77
CA ASN A 85 -8.20 5.11 5.24
C ASN A 85 -9.28 6.03 5.88
N ALA A 86 -9.76 7.05 5.16
CA ALA A 86 -10.86 7.89 5.62
C ALA A 86 -12.22 7.20 5.42
N GLU A 87 -12.34 6.38 4.37
CA GLU A 87 -13.53 5.58 4.07
C GLU A 87 -13.66 4.36 5.00
N GLU A 88 -12.55 3.73 5.41
CA GLU A 88 -12.55 2.68 6.44
C GLU A 88 -12.76 3.21 7.88
N ARG A 89 -12.57 4.52 8.12
CA ARG A 89 -12.85 5.15 9.42
C ARG A 89 -14.34 5.52 9.57
N THR A 90 -15.22 4.52 9.66
CA THR A 90 -16.45 4.41 10.52
C THR A 90 -17.37 3.24 10.09
N PRO A 91 -18.10 2.48 10.96
CA PRO A 91 -18.19 2.49 12.43
C PRO A 91 -17.96 1.09 13.06
N THR A 92 -17.13 0.20 12.51
CA THR A 92 -16.95 -1.15 13.08
C THR A 92 -16.33 -1.12 14.48
N GLU A 93 -15.39 -0.21 14.76
CA GLU A 93 -14.82 -0.05 16.11
C GLU A 93 -15.81 0.57 17.12
N PHE A 94 -16.79 1.35 16.66
CA PHE A 94 -17.81 1.96 17.53
C PHE A 94 -18.93 0.97 17.91
N TYR A 95 -19.19 -0.03 17.06
CA TYR A 95 -20.27 -1.00 17.26
C TYR A 95 -19.98 -2.06 18.35
N TRP A 96 -18.71 -2.37 18.63
CA TRP A 96 -18.34 -3.35 19.68
C TRP A 96 -18.32 -2.77 21.10
N TYR A 97 -18.18 -1.45 21.23
CA TYR A 97 -18.10 -0.77 22.53
C TYR A 97 -19.34 -0.94 23.42
N PRO A 98 -20.60 -0.83 22.92
CA PRO A 98 -21.77 -1.08 23.75
C PRO A 98 -21.93 -2.57 24.13
N PHE A 99 -21.47 -3.52 23.32
CA PHE A 99 -21.56 -4.95 23.64
C PHE A 99 -20.63 -5.36 24.80
N LEU A 100 -19.53 -4.66 25.02
CA LEU A 100 -18.62 -4.94 26.14
C LEU A 100 -19.01 -4.22 27.43
N ILE A 101 -19.52 -2.99 27.36
CA ILE A 101 -19.79 -2.18 28.56
C ILE A 101 -21.15 -2.51 29.20
N ILE A 102 -22.17 -2.80 28.39
CA ILE A 102 -23.53 -3.05 28.88
C ILE A 102 -23.62 -4.29 29.81
N PRO A 103 -22.98 -5.44 29.51
CA PRO A 103 -23.01 -6.59 30.42
C PRO A 103 -22.29 -6.33 31.74
N VAL A 104 -21.21 -5.53 31.73
CA VAL A 104 -20.44 -5.20 32.93
C VAL A 104 -21.26 -4.28 33.85
N LEU A 105 -21.92 -3.26 33.29
CA LEU A 105 -22.74 -2.33 34.07
C LEU A 105 -24.04 -2.97 34.58
N MET A 106 -24.67 -3.88 33.82
CA MET A 106 -25.86 -4.61 34.29
C MET A 106 -25.54 -5.77 35.24
N GLY A 107 -24.35 -6.39 35.11
CA GLY A 107 -23.93 -7.49 35.98
C GLY A 107 -23.51 -7.06 37.38
N LEU A 108 -22.92 -5.87 37.53
CA LEU A 108 -22.47 -5.33 38.81
C LEU A 108 -23.56 -5.26 39.90
N PRO A 109 -24.76 -4.69 39.66
CA PRO A 109 -25.82 -4.65 40.67
C PRO A 109 -26.40 -6.03 40.99
N PHE A 110 -26.43 -6.97 40.03
CA PHE A 110 -26.87 -8.36 40.24
C PHE A 110 -25.87 -9.14 41.11
N MET A 111 -24.57 -8.92 40.90
CA MET A 111 -23.50 -9.52 41.69
C MET A 111 -23.45 -8.99 43.13
N THR A 112 -23.73 -7.70 43.35
CA THR A 112 -23.76 -7.12 44.69
C THR A 112 -24.97 -7.56 45.52
N SER A 113 -26.13 -7.78 44.90
CA SER A 113 -27.34 -8.19 45.61
C SER A 113 -27.29 -9.64 46.10
N ASN A 114 -26.53 -10.52 45.42
CA ASN A 114 -26.51 -11.96 45.68
C ASN A 114 -25.12 -12.46 46.13
N TYR A 115 -24.40 -11.63 46.88
CA TYR A 115 -23.06 -11.91 47.37
C TYR A 115 -22.93 -13.27 48.08
N HIS A 116 -23.96 -13.67 48.84
CA HIS A 116 -23.95 -14.95 49.57
C HIS A 116 -24.03 -16.16 48.63
N HIS A 117 -24.78 -16.06 47.52
CA HIS A 117 -24.83 -17.12 46.51
C HIS A 117 -23.51 -17.26 45.74
N LEU A 118 -22.84 -16.14 45.45
CA LEU A 118 -21.52 -16.16 44.80
C LEU A 118 -20.45 -16.82 45.67
N GLN A 119 -20.48 -16.56 46.99
CA GLN A 119 -19.59 -17.26 47.93
C GLN A 119 -19.82 -18.78 47.93
N GLN A 120 -21.08 -19.22 47.87
CA GLN A 120 -21.41 -20.65 47.81
C GLN A 120 -20.92 -21.29 46.51
N LEU A 121 -21.14 -20.64 45.37
CA LEU A 121 -20.67 -21.13 44.07
C LEU A 121 -19.14 -21.20 44.01
N TYR A 122 -18.45 -20.16 44.50
CA TYR A 122 -17.00 -20.14 44.58
C TYR A 122 -16.46 -21.25 45.50
N TYR A 123 -17.09 -21.47 46.65
CA TYR A 123 -16.71 -22.54 47.57
C TYR A 123 -16.92 -23.94 46.97
N ILE A 124 -18.02 -24.15 46.23
CA ILE A 124 -18.29 -25.39 45.50
C ILE A 124 -17.25 -25.59 44.40
N GLN A 125 -16.96 -24.56 43.61
CA GLN A 125 -15.93 -24.60 42.56
C GLN A 125 -14.56 -24.96 43.14
N LEU A 126 -14.19 -24.36 44.27
CA LEU A 126 -12.92 -24.62 44.95
C LEU A 126 -12.84 -26.07 45.47
N LYS A 127 -13.95 -26.60 46.01
CA LYS A 127 -14.04 -28.02 46.40
C LYS A 127 -13.94 -28.97 45.22
N VAL A 128 -14.62 -28.67 44.11
CA VAL A 128 -14.54 -29.47 42.88
C VAL A 128 -13.12 -29.46 42.32
N SER A 129 -12.46 -28.30 42.31
CA SER A 129 -11.06 -28.19 41.86
C SER A 129 -10.07 -28.91 42.77
N ALA A 130 -10.28 -28.88 44.09
CA ALA A 130 -9.45 -29.63 45.03
C ALA A 130 -9.68 -31.15 44.92
N ALA A 131 -10.92 -31.57 44.68
CA ALA A 131 -11.26 -32.97 44.45
C ALA A 131 -10.71 -33.47 43.10
N SER A 132 -10.81 -32.68 42.03
CA SER A 132 -10.22 -33.03 40.73
C SER A 132 -8.70 -33.13 40.81
N GLY A 133 -8.04 -32.23 41.56
CA GLY A 133 -6.60 -32.32 41.83
C GLY A 133 -6.21 -33.61 42.57
N LYS A 134 -7.00 -34.03 43.56
CA LYS A 134 -6.79 -35.31 44.27
C LYS A 134 -7.03 -36.52 43.37
N ILE A 135 -8.07 -36.49 42.54
CA ILE A 135 -8.36 -37.56 41.58
C ILE A 135 -7.25 -37.65 40.53
N LEU A 136 -6.79 -36.52 39.99
CA LEU A 136 -5.66 -36.46 39.06
C LEU A 136 -4.39 -37.02 39.70
N TYR A 137 -4.10 -36.63 40.95
CA TYR A 137 -2.96 -37.12 41.71
C TYR A 137 -2.98 -38.63 41.91
N VAL A 138 -4.14 -39.20 42.30
CA VAL A 138 -4.33 -40.65 42.45
C VAL A 138 -4.20 -41.38 41.11
N LEU A 139 -4.74 -40.82 40.02
CA LEU A 139 -4.61 -41.39 38.67
C LEU A 139 -3.18 -41.34 38.13
N THR A 140 -2.36 -40.38 38.58
CA THR A 140 -0.95 -40.26 38.19
C THR A 140 0.02 -41.09 39.03
N GLN A 141 -0.40 -41.65 40.17
CA GLN A 141 0.43 -42.59 40.93
C GLN A 141 0.42 -43.96 40.25
N LYS A 142 1.48 -44.26 39.48
CA LYS A 142 1.73 -45.63 38.99
C LYS A 142 1.93 -46.58 40.18
N PRO A 143 1.41 -47.82 40.13
CA PRO A 143 1.71 -48.82 41.16
C PRO A 143 3.21 -49.13 41.13
N VAL A 144 3.86 -48.99 42.28
CA VAL A 144 5.21 -49.51 42.50
C VAL A 144 5.10 -51.04 42.55
N ASN A 145 5.34 -51.70 41.41
CA ASN A 145 5.49 -53.15 41.40
C ASN A 145 6.87 -53.50 41.97
N PRO A 146 6.94 -54.36 42.99
CA PRO A 146 8.21 -54.83 43.52
C PRO A 146 8.80 -55.88 42.57
N LEU A 147 10.06 -55.68 42.20
CA LEU A 147 10.95 -56.71 41.68
C LEU A 147 12.17 -56.74 42.60
#